data_AF-C0H3S9-F1
#
_entry.id   AF-C0H3S9-F1
#
_cell.length_a   1.000
_cell.length_b   1.000
_cell.length_c   1.000
_cell.angle_alpha   90.00
_cell.angle_beta   90.00
_cell.angle_gamma   90.00
#
_symmetry.space_group_name_H-M   'P 1'
#
loop_
_entity.id
_entity.type
_entity.pdbx_description
1 polymer ?
#
loop_
_entity_poly.entity_id
_entity_poly.type
_entity_poly.pdbx_seq_one_letter_code
_entity_poly.pdbx_strand_id
1 'polypeptide(L)'
;MEPIEVFKALSNESRLQILQWLKEPDRHFAPHEGIDMNTIGVCVSQITDKLKMTQSTASQYLTILLRAGLIKAERIGKYTYYKRDEEAIGKLADFLKTEI
;
A
#
# COMPACT_ATOMS: atom_id res chain seq x y z
N MET A 1 -11.25 -2.20 -11.68
CA MET A 1 -10.70 -3.01 -10.59
C MET A 1 -11.31 -4.39 -10.77
N GLU A 2 -10.50 -5.42 -10.97
CA GLU A 2 -11.00 -6.80 -11.13
C GLU A 2 -11.06 -7.48 -9.76
N PRO A 3 -12.24 -7.93 -9.27
CA PRO A 3 -12.38 -8.48 -7.92
C PRO A 3 -11.43 -9.65 -7.63
N ILE A 4 -11.23 -10.54 -8.61
CA ILE A 4 -10.31 -11.67 -8.49
C ILE A 4 -8.86 -11.20 -8.28
N GLU A 5 -8.41 -10.16 -8.99
CA GLU A 5 -7.05 -9.63 -8.81
C GLU A 5 -6.88 -8.93 -7.46
N VAL A 6 -7.92 -8.27 -6.96
CA VAL A 6 -7.95 -7.70 -5.62
C VAL A 6 -7.86 -8.79 -4.55
N PHE A 7 -8.67 -9.84 -4.66
CA PHE A 7 -8.64 -10.93 -3.68
C PHE A 7 -7.32 -11.68 -3.71
N LYS A 8 -6.74 -11.92 -4.90
CA LYS A 8 -5.37 -12.43 -5.04
C LYS A 8 -4.33 -11.48 -4.46
N ALA A 9 -4.55 -10.17 -4.50
CA ALA A 9 -3.65 -9.19 -3.90
C ALA A 9 -3.73 -9.23 -2.36
N LEU A 10 -4.93 -9.38 -1.81
CA LEU A 10 -5.20 -9.41 -0.38
C LEU A 10 -4.92 -10.76 0.29
N SER A 11 -4.89 -11.87 -0.46
CA SER A 11 -4.64 -13.23 0.05
C SER A 11 -3.17 -13.51 0.42
N ASN A 12 -2.50 -12.54 1.03
CA ASN A 12 -1.15 -12.68 1.56
C ASN A 12 -0.98 -11.74 2.75
N GLU A 13 -0.43 -12.29 3.82
CA GLU A 13 -0.30 -11.62 5.11
C GLU A 13 0.50 -10.31 5.02
N SER A 14 1.67 -10.32 4.38
CA SER A 14 2.51 -9.12 4.26
C SER A 14 1.84 -8.02 3.44
N ARG A 15 1.13 -8.36 2.36
CA ARG A 15 0.38 -7.39 1.55
C ARG A 15 -0.77 -6.77 2.34
N LEU A 16 -1.47 -7.57 3.15
CA LEU A 16 -2.50 -7.06 4.04
C LEU A 16 -1.91 -6.14 5.13
N GLN A 17 -0.77 -6.52 5.73
CA GLN A 17 -0.08 -5.69 6.72
C GLN A 17 0.38 -4.35 6.15
N ILE A 18 0.89 -4.32 4.90
CA ILE A 18 1.21 -3.06 4.21
C ILE A 18 -0.02 -2.14 4.18
N LEU A 19 -1.18 -2.65 3.76
CA LEU A 19 -2.42 -1.86 3.72
C LEU A 19 -2.91 -1.43 5.12
N GLN A 20 -2.67 -2.22 6.16
CA GLN A 20 -2.99 -1.83 7.52
C GLN A 20 -2.09 -0.69 7.99
N TRP A 21 -0.78 -0.79 7.75
CA TRP A 21 0.16 0.24 8.16
C TRP A 21 -0.02 1.55 7.39
N LEU A 22 -0.29 1.48 6.08
CA LEU A 22 -0.54 2.66 5.26
C LEU A 22 -1.86 3.38 5.59
N LYS A 23 -2.74 2.79 6.42
CA LYS A 23 -3.95 3.45 6.92
C LYS A 23 -3.62 4.53 7.94
N GLU A 24 -2.61 4.30 8.77
CA GLU A 24 -2.19 5.18 9.85
C GLU A 24 -0.65 5.29 9.86
N PRO A 25 -0.05 5.84 8.79
CA PRO A 25 1.39 5.74 8.56
C PRO A 25 2.22 6.33 9.71
N ASP A 26 1.76 7.40 10.36
CA ASP A 26 2.45 8.01 11.50
C ASP A 26 2.55 7.09 12.73
N ARG A 27 1.65 6.12 12.86
CA ARG A 27 1.69 5.12 13.94
C ARG A 27 2.65 3.98 13.66
N HIS A 28 3.10 3.85 12.40
CA HIS A 28 3.79 2.67 11.93
C HIS A 28 5.18 2.96 11.36
N PHE A 29 5.45 4.17 10.90
CA PHE A 29 6.72 4.55 10.29
C PHE A 29 7.27 5.82 10.94
N ALA A 30 8.59 5.97 10.95
CA ALA A 30 9.23 7.22 11.32
C ALA A 30 9.26 8.15 10.10
N PRO A 31 9.05 9.47 10.23
CA PRO A 31 9.11 10.41 9.11
C PRO A 31 10.41 10.29 8.32
N HIS A 32 10.32 10.39 6.99
CA HIS A 32 11.46 10.32 6.08
C HIS A 32 11.55 11.61 5.26
N GLU A 33 12.72 12.24 5.25
CA GLU A 33 13.01 13.46 4.47
C GLU A 33 12.02 14.64 4.69
N GLY A 34 11.39 14.73 5.86
CA GLY A 34 10.41 15.78 6.15
C GLY A 34 9.09 15.64 5.36
N ILE A 35 8.86 14.48 4.75
CA ILE A 35 7.62 14.17 4.02
C ILE A 35 6.49 13.90 5.02
N ASP A 36 5.33 14.52 4.78
CA ASP A 36 4.08 14.15 5.44
C ASP A 36 3.55 12.83 4.85
N MET A 37 3.61 11.77 5.66
CA MET A 37 3.27 10.42 5.23
C MET A 37 1.76 10.20 5.05
N ASN A 38 0.89 11.02 5.65
CA ASN A 38 -0.55 10.93 5.39
C ASN A 38 -0.91 11.52 4.03
N THR A 39 -0.19 12.57 3.63
CA THR A 39 -0.45 13.26 2.37
C THR A 39 0.23 12.57 1.18
N ILE A 40 1.52 12.25 1.32
CA ILE A 40 2.35 11.70 0.24
C ILE A 40 2.44 10.17 0.29
N GLY A 41 2.48 9.60 1.48
CA GLY A 41 2.68 8.16 1.69
C GLY A 41 4.06 7.82 2.25
N VAL A 42 4.38 6.54 2.20
CA VAL A 42 5.56 5.95 2.83
C VAL A 42 6.54 5.44 1.78
N CYS A 43 7.82 5.71 1.98
CA CYS A 43 8.87 5.29 1.04
C CYS A 43 9.01 3.76 1.01
N VAL A 44 9.33 3.22 -0.17
CA VAL A 44 9.62 1.79 -0.34
C VAL A 44 10.68 1.27 0.63
N SER A 45 11.69 2.06 0.98
CA SER A 45 12.72 1.66 1.96
C SER A 45 12.13 1.45 3.34
N GLN A 46 11.32 2.40 3.84
CA GLN A 46 10.66 2.29 5.14
C GLN A 46 9.74 1.06 5.22
N ILE A 47 9.00 0.78 4.14
CA ILE A 47 8.14 -0.41 4.06
C ILE A 47 8.98 -1.68 4.08
N THR A 48 10.07 -1.72 3.30
CA THR A 48 11.00 -2.85 3.22
C THR A 48 11.62 -3.15 4.59
N ASP A 49 12.13 -2.12 5.26
CA ASP A 49 12.77 -2.23 6.57
C ASP A 49 11.77 -2.75 7.62
N LYS A 50 10.53 -2.23 7.60
CA LYS A 50 9.49 -2.66 8.54
C LYS A 50 9.05 -4.11 8.31
N LEU A 51 8.97 -4.54 7.05
CA LEU A 51 8.66 -5.92 6.67
C LEU A 51 9.80 -6.90 6.98
N LYS A 52 11.03 -6.41 7.23
CA LYS A 52 12.23 -7.24 7.44
C LYS A 52 12.47 -8.21 6.28
N MET A 53 12.28 -7.74 5.05
CA MET A 53 12.50 -8.52 3.83
C MET A 53 13.40 -7.79 2.85
N THR A 54 13.71 -8.43 1.72
CA THR A 54 14.49 -7.77 0.65
C THR A 54 13.66 -6.71 -0.06
N GLN A 55 14.32 -5.66 -0.55
CA GLN A 55 13.67 -4.61 -1.33
C GLN A 55 13.00 -5.14 -2.60
N SER A 56 13.57 -6.19 -3.22
CA SER A 56 12.98 -6.84 -4.40
C SER A 56 11.61 -7.45 -4.06
N THR A 57 11.53 -8.22 -2.97
CA THR A 57 10.27 -8.82 -2.50
C THR A 57 9.25 -7.76 -2.11
N ALA A 58 9.65 -6.74 -1.34
CA ALA A 58 8.76 -5.66 -0.94
C ALA A 58 8.23 -4.89 -2.16
N SER A 59 9.09 -4.60 -3.14
CA SER A 59 8.71 -3.93 -4.38
C SER A 59 7.72 -4.75 -5.22
N GLN A 60 7.91 -6.08 -5.28
CA GLN A 60 6.94 -6.97 -5.92
C GLN A 60 5.57 -6.91 -5.24
N TYR A 61 5.54 -6.93 -3.90
CA TYR A 61 4.28 -6.83 -3.15
C TYR A 61 3.56 -5.51 -3.39
N LEU A 62 4.30 -4.39 -3.37
CA LEU A 62 3.77 -3.07 -3.69
C LEU A 62 3.28 -2.99 -5.14
N THR A 63 3.99 -3.61 -6.08
CA THR A 63 3.55 -3.68 -7.49
C THR A 63 2.24 -4.44 -7.63
N ILE A 64 2.05 -5.54 -6.90
CA ILE A 64 0.79 -6.31 -6.94
C ILE A 64 -0.36 -5.49 -6.34
N LEU A 65 -0.14 -4.83 -5.20
CA LEU A 65 -1.14 -3.95 -4.58
C LEU A 65 -1.50 -2.76 -5.48
N LEU A 66 -0.50 -2.17 -6.15
CA LEU A 66 -0.68 -1.07 -7.10
C LEU A 66 -1.50 -1.52 -8.32
N ARG A 67 -1.18 -2.70 -8.89
CA ARG A 67 -1.94 -3.29 -10.00
C ARG A 67 -3.38 -3.62 -9.62
N ALA A 68 -3.62 -4.05 -8.38
CA ALA A 68 -4.96 -4.26 -7.85
C ALA A 68 -5.73 -2.95 -7.60
N GLY A 69 -5.05 -1.79 -7.67
CA GLY A 69 -5.63 -0.47 -7.44
C GLY A 69 -5.90 -0.15 -5.98
N LEU A 70 -5.24 -0.84 -5.03
CA LEU A 70 -5.45 -0.63 -3.59
C LEU A 70 -4.53 0.46 -3.00
N ILE A 71 -3.47 0.81 -3.72
CA ILE A 71 -2.52 1.85 -3.34
C ILE A 71 -2.20 2.74 -4.56
N LYS A 72 -1.75 3.96 -4.29
CA LYS A 72 -1.15 4.88 -5.26
C LYS A 72 0.35 4.97 -5.02
N ALA A 73 1.09 5.25 -6.09
CA ALA A 73 2.52 5.50 -6.04
C ALA A 73 2.82 6.93 -6.49
N GLU A 74 3.70 7.61 -5.78
CA GLU A 74 4.17 8.95 -6.12
C GLU A 74 5.69 9.00 -6.07
N ARG A 75 6.33 9.54 -7.11
CA ARG A 75 7.79 9.64 -7.18
C ARG A 75 8.22 11.06 -6.87
N ILE A 76 9.04 11.22 -5.82
CA ILE A 76 9.60 12.49 -5.41
C ILE A 76 11.12 12.34 -5.35
N GLY A 77 11.81 13.03 -6.26
CA GLY A 77 13.25 12.89 -6.44
C GLY A 77 13.67 11.45 -6.73
N LYS A 78 14.47 10.87 -5.83
CA LYS A 78 14.99 9.51 -5.96
C LYS A 78 14.08 8.43 -5.37
N TYR A 79 13.06 8.83 -4.60
CA TYR A 79 12.24 7.92 -3.82
C TYR A 79 10.84 7.78 -4.39
N THR A 80 10.28 6.58 -4.23
CA THR A 80 8.89 6.30 -4.55
C THR A 80 8.14 6.04 -3.25
N TYR A 81 7.07 6.79 -3.06
CA TYR A 81 6.18 6.74 -1.91
C TYR A 81 4.88 6.05 -2.29
N TYR A 82 4.31 5.32 -1.34
CA TYR A 82 3.07 4.59 -1.50
C TYR A 82 2.07 4.99 -0.43
N LYS A 83 0.82 5.20 -0.83
CA LYS A 83 -0.31 5.47 0.07
C LYS A 83 -1.53 4.66 -0.36
N ARG A 84 -2.45 4.43 0.57
CA ARG A 84 -3.73 3.77 0.24
C ARG A 84 -4.54 4.60 -0.73
N ASP A 85 -5.25 3.91 -1.61
CA ASP A 85 -6.30 4.51 -2.40
C ASP A 85 -7.64 4.33 -1.67
N GLU A 86 -7.98 5.25 -0.77
CA GLU A 86 -9.23 5.14 0.02
C GLU A 86 -10.48 5.16 -0.87
N GLU A 87 -10.45 5.83 -2.02
CA GLU A 87 -11.57 5.81 -2.97
C GLU A 87 -11.76 4.40 -3.55
N ALA A 88 -10.67 3.78 -3.99
CA ALA A 88 -10.71 2.42 -4.54
C ALA A 88 -11.08 1.38 -3.47
N ILE A 89 -10.57 1.53 -2.24
CA ILE A 89 -10.92 0.67 -1.11
C ILE A 89 -12.41 0.85 -0.72
N GLY A 90 -12.92 2.08 -0.76
CA GLY A 90 -14.36 2.36 -0.57
C GLY A 90 -15.22 1.63 -1.59
N LYS A 91 -14.86 1.71 -2.88
CA LYS A 91 -15.55 0.97 -3.96
C LYS A 91 -15.50 -0.55 -3.76
N LEU A 92 -14.38 -1.07 -3.26
CA LEU A 92 -14.28 -2.50 -2.92
C LEU A 92 -15.21 -2.87 -1.77
N ALA A 93 -15.28 -2.04 -0.72
CA ALA A 93 -16.17 -2.27 0.41
C ALA A 93 -17.65 -2.23 -0.03
N ASP A 94 -18.01 -1.31 -0.92
CA ASP A 94 -19.35 -1.24 -1.50
C ASP A 94 -19.66 -2.48 -2.35
N PHE A 95 -18.74 -2.89 -3.24
CA PHE A 95 -18.88 -4.13 -4.02
C PHE A 95 -19.10 -5.36 -3.13
N LEU A 96 -18.31 -5.48 -2.05
CA LEU A 96 -18.45 -6.56 -1.07
C LEU A 96 -19.78 -6.53 -0.31
N LYS A 97 -20.45 -5.38 -0.25
CA LYS A 97 -21.74 -5.23 0.43
C LYS A 97 -22.92 -5.47 -0.50
N THR A 98 -22.77 -5.22 -1.81
CA THR A 98 -23.87 -5.30 -2.78
C THR A 98 -23.86 -6.57 -3.62
N GLU A 99 -22.69 -7.12 -3.97
CA GLU A 99 -22.56 -8.22 -4.92
C GLU A 99 -22.17 -9.57 -4.29
N ILE A 100 -21.68 -9.57 -3.04
CA ILE A 100 -21.18 -10.75 -2.31
C ILE A 100 -21.90 -10.84 -0.97
#